data_AF-A0A972V2U5-F1
#
_entry.id   AF-A0A972V2U5-F1
#
_cell.length_a   1.000
_cell.length_b   1.000
_cell.length_c   1.000
_cell.angle_alpha   90.00
_cell.angle_beta   90.00
_cell.angle_gamma   90.00
#
_symmetry.space_group_name_H-M   'P 1'
#
loop_
_entity.id
_entity.type
_entity.pdbx_description
1 polymer ?
#
loop_
_entity_poly.entity_id
_entity_poly.type
_entity_poly.pdbx_seq_one_letter_code
_entity_poly.pdbx_strand_id
1 'polypeptide(L)'
;MKKLALHIMLVTFCSILLSNNLYSQERTIFGSVTTFNVIPIINAEVTIKSSKEIIFTDTLGYFEVTCNVKDKIKISADGFFTRNIKLKADDDTLLIDLRIQPQNSDLAINSGHIKERDMLRASNSLSNKDEDFSTYVDMYELLLNRFPNVQVFEGGRVIIGSPSSVSGSNYALVVIDGVISDYGNLGMLSPQDVKNIEILKPSESSIYGYQGGNGVVRITTNRGGEF
;
A
#
# COMPACT_ATOMS: atom_id res chain seq x y z
N MET A 1 41.38 -45.66 45.48
CA MET A 1 39.95 -45.32 45.25
C MET A 1 39.70 -43.82 45.04
N LYS A 2 40.15 -42.92 45.95
CA LYS A 2 39.91 -41.46 45.82
C LYS A 2 40.46 -40.80 44.53
N LYS A 3 41.66 -41.20 44.05
CA LYS A 3 42.25 -40.67 42.81
C LYS A 3 41.49 -41.11 41.54
N LEU A 4 40.90 -42.29 41.56
CA LEU A 4 40.10 -42.82 40.44
C LEU A 4 38.75 -42.10 40.35
N ALA A 5 38.10 -41.87 41.50
CA ALA A 5 36.87 -41.08 41.57
C ALA A 5 37.08 -39.63 41.09
N LEU A 6 38.23 -39.03 41.41
CA LEU A 6 38.59 -37.69 40.95
C LEU A 6 38.79 -37.62 39.43
N HIS A 7 39.42 -38.62 38.82
CA HIS A 7 39.59 -38.67 37.37
C HIS A 7 38.26 -38.89 36.64
N ILE A 8 37.40 -39.76 37.18
CA ILE A 8 36.06 -39.99 36.61
C ILE A 8 35.22 -38.70 36.68
N MET A 9 35.29 -37.97 37.80
CA MET A 9 34.59 -36.69 37.99
C MET A 9 35.15 -35.58 37.08
N LEU A 10 36.45 -35.56 36.81
CA LEU A 10 37.07 -34.59 35.90
C LEU A 10 36.68 -34.85 34.44
N VAL A 11 36.62 -36.12 34.03
CA VAL A 11 36.23 -36.53 32.67
C VAL A 11 34.75 -36.23 32.41
N THR A 12 33.86 -36.49 33.38
CA THR A 12 32.43 -36.14 33.25
C THR A 12 32.20 -34.63 33.25
N PHE A 13 32.96 -33.86 34.03
CA PHE A 13 32.89 -32.40 34.00
C PHE A 13 33.36 -31.84 32.64
N CYS A 14 34.41 -32.43 32.04
CA CYS A 14 34.90 -32.03 30.73
C CYS A 14 33.92 -32.34 29.59
N SER A 15 33.17 -33.45 29.68
CA SER A 15 32.17 -33.82 28.67
C SER A 15 30.94 -32.92 28.67
N ILE A 16 30.53 -32.38 29.82
CA ILE A 16 29.41 -31.42 29.95
C ILE A 16 29.78 -30.04 29.36
N LEU A 17 31.07 -29.68 29.36
CA LEU A 17 31.55 -28.42 28.77
C LEU A 17 31.55 -28.45 27.23
N LEU A 18 31.62 -29.64 26.63
CA LEU A 18 31.65 -29.82 25.16
C LEU A 18 30.26 -29.80 24.51
N SER A 19 29.18 -29.94 25.28
CA SER A 19 27.80 -30.07 24.76
C SER A 19 27.03 -28.75 24.57
N ASN A 20 27.66 -27.57 24.76
CA ASN A 20 26.99 -26.27 24.66
C ASN A 20 27.22 -25.55 23.32
N ASN A 21 27.19 -26.25 22.20
CA ASN A 21 26.97 -25.61 20.90
C ASN A 21 25.48 -25.68 20.56
N LEU A 22 24.69 -24.88 21.27
CA LEU A 22 23.33 -24.53 20.85
C LEU A 22 23.46 -23.64 19.60
N TYR A 23 23.49 -24.26 18.43
CA TYR A 23 23.30 -23.54 17.17
C TYR A 23 21.91 -22.91 17.22
N SER A 24 21.85 -21.58 17.35
CA SER A 24 20.65 -20.86 17.04
C SER A 24 20.30 -21.17 15.59
N GLN A 25 19.05 -21.56 15.32
CA GLN A 25 18.60 -21.85 13.96
C GLN A 25 18.51 -20.53 13.19
N GLU A 26 19.62 -20.19 12.55
CA GLU A 26 19.69 -19.08 11.61
C GLU A 26 18.92 -19.43 10.35
N ARG A 27 18.15 -18.47 9.85
CA ARG A 27 17.42 -18.57 8.59
C ARG A 27 17.58 -17.29 7.80
N THR A 28 17.52 -17.42 6.48
CA THR A 28 17.55 -16.30 5.56
C THR A 28 16.12 -15.81 5.30
N ILE A 29 15.92 -14.51 5.42
CA ILE A 29 14.66 -13.82 5.15
C ILE A 29 14.86 -12.94 3.94
N PHE A 30 13.96 -13.08 2.97
CA PHE A 30 13.86 -12.17 1.85
C PHE A 30 12.79 -11.12 2.16
N GLY A 31 12.99 -9.90 1.73
CA GLY A 31 11.96 -8.89 1.90
C GLY A 31 12.03 -7.77 0.89
N SER A 32 10.93 -7.04 0.84
CA SER A 32 10.78 -5.84 0.02
C SER A 32 10.24 -4.73 0.89
N VAL A 33 10.86 -3.55 0.79
CA VAL A 33 10.43 -2.33 1.46
C VAL A 33 9.89 -1.36 0.42
N THR A 34 8.62 -1.03 0.56
CA THR A 34 7.91 -0.08 -0.30
C THR A 34 7.31 1.05 0.51
N THR A 35 6.89 2.10 -0.16
CA THR A 35 5.94 3.10 0.33
C THR A 35 4.76 3.12 -0.61
N PHE A 36 3.60 3.50 -0.08
CA PHE A 36 2.36 3.60 -0.86
C PHE A 36 2.01 2.29 -1.59
N ASN A 37 2.45 1.15 -1.04
CA ASN A 37 2.32 -0.21 -1.54
C ASN A 37 2.98 -0.50 -2.91
N VAL A 38 3.58 0.48 -3.58
CA VAL A 38 4.03 0.33 -4.97
C VAL A 38 5.42 0.90 -5.21
N ILE A 39 5.83 1.92 -4.45
CA ILE A 39 7.11 2.59 -4.71
C ILE A 39 8.19 1.93 -3.86
N PRO A 40 9.25 1.37 -4.48
CA PRO A 40 10.35 0.80 -3.72
C PRO A 40 11.12 1.89 -2.98
N ILE A 41 11.54 1.58 -1.75
CA ILE A 41 12.40 2.46 -0.96
C ILE A 41 13.85 1.98 -1.12
N ILE A 42 14.67 2.84 -1.71
CA ILE A 42 16.09 2.57 -1.97
C ILE A 42 16.90 2.86 -0.70
N ASN A 43 17.92 2.06 -0.38
CA ASN A 43 18.82 2.27 0.77
C ASN A 43 18.10 2.42 2.12
N ALA A 44 16.95 1.77 2.33
CA ALA A 44 16.34 1.67 3.65
C ALA A 44 17.22 0.82 4.56
N GLU A 45 17.49 1.30 5.76
CA GLU A 45 18.26 0.59 6.79
C GLU A 45 17.41 -0.50 7.42
N VAL A 46 17.89 -1.73 7.36
CA VAL A 46 17.28 -2.90 8.00
C VAL A 46 18.23 -3.41 9.07
N THR A 47 17.86 -3.21 10.34
CA THR A 47 18.64 -3.63 11.50
C THR A 47 18.03 -4.84 12.18
N ILE A 48 18.84 -5.86 12.41
CA ILE A 48 18.44 -7.04 13.19
C ILE A 48 18.73 -6.80 14.65
N LYS A 49 17.76 -6.97 15.55
CA LYS A 49 17.98 -6.69 16.99
C LYS A 49 18.94 -7.66 17.67
N SER A 50 18.91 -8.95 17.33
CA SER A 50 19.78 -9.91 18.02
C SER A 50 21.25 -9.81 17.59
N SER A 51 21.52 -9.78 16.28
CA SER A 51 22.89 -9.70 15.74
C SER A 51 23.45 -8.28 15.67
N LYS A 52 22.58 -7.26 15.70
CA LYS A 52 22.91 -5.84 15.41
C LYS A 52 23.49 -5.62 14.01
N GLU A 53 23.31 -6.59 13.12
CA GLU A 53 23.66 -6.44 11.71
C GLU A 53 22.77 -5.39 11.06
N ILE A 54 23.38 -4.58 10.20
CA ILE A 54 22.73 -3.53 9.44
C ILE A 54 22.94 -3.84 7.96
N ILE A 55 21.85 -3.95 7.23
CA ILE A 55 21.86 -4.08 5.77
C ILE A 55 21.01 -2.95 5.17
N PHE A 56 21.17 -2.73 3.88
CA PHE A 56 20.42 -1.73 3.13
C PHE A 56 19.63 -2.37 2.00
N THR A 57 18.46 -1.82 1.69
CA THR A 57 17.70 -2.25 0.52
C THR A 57 18.36 -1.80 -0.78
N ASP A 58 18.18 -2.60 -1.82
CA ASP A 58 18.68 -2.29 -3.17
C ASP A 58 17.84 -1.23 -3.89
N THR A 59 18.15 -0.98 -5.18
CA THR A 59 17.42 -0.02 -6.02
C THR A 59 15.96 -0.40 -6.30
N LEU A 60 15.60 -1.66 -6.05
CA LEU A 60 14.26 -2.21 -6.22
C LEU A 60 13.54 -2.39 -4.85
N GLY A 61 14.17 -1.96 -3.75
CA GLY A 61 13.62 -2.07 -2.40
C GLY A 61 13.78 -3.45 -1.77
N TYR A 62 14.50 -4.39 -2.41
CA TYR A 62 14.72 -5.72 -1.87
C TYR A 62 15.85 -5.77 -0.87
N PHE A 63 15.74 -6.67 0.10
CA PHE A 63 16.80 -7.01 1.04
C PHE A 63 16.82 -8.51 1.33
N GLU A 64 17.99 -9.01 1.72
CA GLU A 64 18.20 -10.37 2.17
C GLU A 64 18.95 -10.32 3.49
N VAL A 65 18.47 -11.07 4.48
CA VAL A 65 19.04 -11.02 5.83
C VAL A 65 19.03 -12.37 6.52
N THR A 66 20.15 -12.72 7.18
CA THR A 66 20.22 -13.94 8.00
C THR A 66 19.92 -13.60 9.45
N CYS A 67 18.91 -14.23 10.05
CA CYS A 67 18.48 -13.93 11.41
C CYS A 67 17.91 -15.15 12.13
N ASN A 68 17.67 -14.98 13.43
CA ASN A 68 17.07 -16.02 14.26
C ASN A 68 15.54 -16.12 14.03
N VAL A 69 14.98 -17.32 14.18
CA VAL A 69 13.55 -17.62 13.93
C VAL A 69 12.55 -16.67 14.61
N LYS A 70 12.90 -16.08 15.77
CA LYS A 70 12.01 -15.20 16.57
C LYS A 70 12.57 -13.80 16.78
N ASP A 71 13.43 -13.34 15.87
CA ASP A 71 14.08 -12.04 16.01
C ASP A 71 13.13 -10.85 15.78
N LYS A 72 13.63 -9.64 16.01
CA LYS A 72 12.99 -8.39 15.66
C LYS A 72 13.82 -7.64 14.63
N ILE A 73 13.19 -7.27 13.54
CA ILE A 73 13.78 -6.41 12.51
C ILE A 73 13.27 -4.99 12.73
N LYS A 74 14.18 -4.03 12.79
CA LYS A 74 13.87 -2.60 12.77
C LYS A 74 14.19 -2.08 11.38
N ILE A 75 13.28 -1.34 10.78
CA ILE A 75 13.46 -0.75 9.46
C ILE A 75 13.31 0.76 9.59
N SER A 76 14.31 1.49 9.09
CA SER A 76 14.35 2.95 9.09
C SER A 76 14.81 3.47 7.73
N ALA A 77 14.26 4.61 7.34
CA ALA A 77 14.70 5.41 6.21
C ALA A 77 14.42 6.86 6.54
N ASP A 78 15.23 7.78 6.02
CA ASP A 78 15.06 9.19 6.30
C ASP A 78 13.74 9.70 5.69
N GLY A 79 12.98 10.45 6.48
CA GLY A 79 11.64 10.92 6.08
C GLY A 79 10.51 9.90 6.28
N PHE A 80 10.77 8.74 6.87
CA PHE A 80 9.75 7.70 7.15
C PHE A 80 9.59 7.40 8.64
N PHE A 81 8.43 6.86 9.00
CA PHE A 81 8.24 6.27 10.32
C PHE A 81 9.00 4.95 10.43
N THR A 82 9.83 4.83 11.47
CA THR A 82 10.52 3.57 11.79
C THR A 82 9.51 2.48 12.12
N ARG A 83 9.70 1.30 11.52
CA ARG A 83 8.85 0.13 11.77
C ARG A 83 9.65 -0.97 12.47
N ASN A 84 9.08 -1.55 13.52
CA ASN A 84 9.64 -2.72 14.20
C ASN A 84 8.74 -3.92 13.90
N ILE A 85 9.33 -5.00 13.40
CA ILE A 85 8.64 -6.22 12.98
C ILE A 85 9.19 -7.36 13.82
N LYS A 86 8.29 -8.14 14.43
CA LYS A 86 8.65 -9.35 15.15
C LYS A 86 8.45 -10.53 14.20
N LEU A 87 9.52 -11.28 13.94
CA LEU A 87 9.48 -12.45 13.08
C LEU A 87 8.74 -13.60 13.74
N LYS A 88 7.96 -14.31 12.94
CA LYS A 88 7.33 -15.60 13.24
C LYS A 88 8.07 -16.71 12.52
N ALA A 89 7.92 -17.95 13.00
CA ALA A 89 8.63 -19.11 12.48
C ALA A 89 8.36 -19.41 11.00
N ASP A 90 7.23 -18.95 10.46
CA ASP A 90 6.82 -19.19 9.07
C ASP A 90 7.06 -17.98 8.15
N ASP A 91 7.63 -16.89 8.66
CA ASP A 91 7.88 -15.69 7.85
C ASP A 91 9.16 -15.88 7.01
N ASP A 92 9.07 -16.46 5.82
CA ASP A 92 10.23 -16.57 4.88
C ASP A 92 10.37 -15.35 3.98
N THR A 93 9.28 -14.60 3.78
CA THR A 93 9.24 -13.38 2.96
C THR A 93 8.52 -12.25 3.69
N LEU A 94 9.08 -11.04 3.65
CA LEU A 94 8.50 -9.86 4.27
C LEU A 94 8.17 -8.78 3.24
N LEU A 95 6.89 -8.44 3.12
CA LEU A 95 6.44 -7.28 2.34
C LEU A 95 6.09 -6.14 3.30
N ILE A 96 6.84 -5.05 3.21
CA ILE A 96 6.82 -4.00 4.22
C ILE A 96 6.53 -2.67 3.55
N ASP A 97 5.35 -2.12 3.86
CA ASP A 97 5.03 -0.74 3.51
C ASP A 97 5.45 0.20 4.66
N LEU A 98 6.35 1.14 4.39
CA LEU A 98 6.72 2.22 5.30
C LEU A 98 5.90 3.46 4.98
N ARG A 99 5.35 4.09 6.02
CA ARG A 99 4.68 5.37 5.86
C ARG A 99 5.69 6.51 5.86
N ILE A 100 5.57 7.37 4.86
CA ILE A 100 6.26 8.65 4.82
C ILE A 100 5.74 9.56 5.95
N GLN A 101 6.62 10.39 6.50
CA GLN A 101 6.26 11.46 7.42
C GLN A 101 5.91 12.70 6.59
N PRO A 102 4.66 13.21 6.65
CA PRO A 102 4.25 14.33 5.79
C PRO A 102 5.13 15.58 5.95
N GLN A 103 5.66 15.82 7.15
CA GLN A 103 6.53 16.97 7.44
C GLN A 103 7.96 16.81 6.91
N ASN A 104 8.39 15.59 6.60
CA ASN A 104 9.77 15.25 6.20
C ASN A 104 9.80 14.58 4.82
N SER A 105 8.80 14.81 3.98
CA SER A 105 8.75 14.18 2.67
C SER A 105 9.91 14.61 1.76
N ASP A 106 10.34 15.86 1.86
CA ASP A 106 11.50 16.38 1.13
C ASP A 106 12.79 15.69 1.56
N LEU A 107 12.88 15.28 2.84
CA LEU A 107 14.02 14.54 3.34
C LEU A 107 14.11 13.14 2.70
N ALA A 108 12.98 12.46 2.48
CA ALA A 108 12.97 11.16 1.80
C ALA A 108 13.44 11.24 0.34
N ILE A 109 13.11 12.35 -0.35
CA ILE A 109 13.59 12.61 -1.72
C ILE A 109 15.09 12.96 -1.70
N ASN A 110 15.51 13.87 -0.81
CA ASN A 110 16.89 14.36 -0.73
C ASN A 110 17.88 13.28 -0.30
N SER A 111 17.48 12.35 0.57
CA SER A 111 18.27 11.17 0.94
C SER A 111 18.32 10.11 -0.17
N GLY A 112 17.59 10.29 -1.28
CA GLY A 112 17.60 9.38 -2.43
C GLY A 112 16.80 8.10 -2.22
N HIS A 113 15.97 8.02 -1.16
CA HIS A 113 15.15 6.85 -0.86
C HIS A 113 14.01 6.68 -1.87
N ILE A 114 13.44 7.80 -2.34
CA ILE A 114 12.38 7.82 -3.36
C ILE A 114 12.77 8.85 -4.44
N LYS A 115 12.39 8.57 -5.69
CA LYS A 115 12.47 9.57 -6.76
C LYS A 115 11.28 10.52 -6.67
N GLU A 116 11.53 11.83 -6.76
CA GLU A 116 10.51 12.88 -6.72
C GLU A 116 9.34 12.60 -7.68
N ARG A 117 9.65 12.21 -8.93
CA ARG A 117 8.64 11.85 -9.94
C ARG A 117 7.67 10.74 -9.48
N ASP A 118 8.17 9.75 -8.74
CA ASP A 118 7.40 8.58 -8.33
C ASP A 118 6.52 8.97 -7.12
N MET A 119 7.06 9.80 -6.21
CA MET A 119 6.28 10.40 -5.12
C MET A 119 5.13 11.28 -5.63
N LEU A 120 5.37 12.13 -6.63
CA LEU A 120 4.32 12.97 -7.24
C LEU A 120 3.19 12.14 -7.88
N ARG A 121 3.51 10.96 -8.43
CA ARG A 121 2.50 10.05 -8.98
C ARG A 121 1.69 9.38 -7.87
N ALA A 122 2.34 8.98 -6.78
CA ALA A 122 1.65 8.37 -5.65
C ALA A 122 0.79 9.38 -4.85
N SER A 123 1.25 10.62 -4.65
CA SER A 123 0.44 11.64 -3.97
C SER A 123 -0.87 11.92 -4.71
N ASN A 124 -0.84 11.99 -6.04
CA ASN A 124 -2.06 12.12 -6.85
C ASN A 124 -2.97 10.90 -6.74
N SER A 125 -2.42 9.68 -6.60
CA SER A 125 -3.22 8.46 -6.45
C SER A 125 -3.81 8.29 -5.05
N LEU A 126 -3.17 8.84 -4.02
CA LEU A 126 -3.59 8.68 -2.61
C LEU A 126 -4.44 9.83 -2.11
N SER A 127 -4.26 11.04 -2.65
CA SER A 127 -5.22 12.13 -2.42
C SER A 127 -6.62 11.68 -2.78
N ASN A 128 -6.79 10.91 -3.87
CA ASN A 128 -8.08 10.36 -4.28
C ASN A 128 -8.67 9.31 -3.32
N LYS A 129 -7.91 8.80 -2.32
CA LYS A 129 -8.40 7.77 -1.37
C LYS A 129 -8.94 8.33 -0.04
N ASP A 130 -8.57 9.56 0.32
CA ASP A 130 -9.01 10.23 1.56
C ASP A 130 -9.64 11.60 1.21
N GLU A 131 -10.50 11.66 0.19
CA GLU A 131 -11.23 12.88 -0.16
C GLU A 131 -12.50 13.03 0.68
N ASP A 132 -12.60 14.17 1.38
CA ASP A 132 -13.81 14.53 2.11
C ASP A 132 -14.85 15.11 1.15
N PHE A 133 -15.74 14.26 0.68
CA PHE A 133 -16.86 14.62 -0.18
C PHE A 133 -18.05 15.22 0.59
N SER A 134 -18.00 15.32 1.92
CA SER A 134 -19.12 15.76 2.77
C SER A 134 -19.52 17.24 2.61
N THR A 135 -18.69 18.03 1.94
CA THR A 135 -18.92 19.48 1.75
C THR A 135 -19.94 19.77 0.64
N TYR A 136 -20.24 18.79 -0.24
CA TYR A 136 -21.19 18.95 -1.33
C TYR A 136 -22.62 18.56 -0.89
N VAL A 137 -23.63 19.23 -1.43
CA VAL A 137 -25.04 19.00 -1.06
C VAL A 137 -25.57 17.72 -1.69
N ASP A 138 -25.21 17.45 -2.94
CA ASP A 138 -25.59 16.24 -3.67
C ASP A 138 -24.48 15.75 -4.62
N MET A 139 -24.68 14.54 -5.15
CA MET A 139 -23.71 13.90 -6.05
C MET A 139 -23.53 14.64 -7.37
N TYR A 140 -24.54 15.37 -7.86
CA TYR A 140 -24.47 16.07 -9.12
C TYR A 140 -23.63 17.34 -9.00
N GLU A 141 -23.84 18.09 -7.93
CA GLU A 141 -23.03 19.24 -7.55
C GLU A 141 -21.57 18.83 -7.33
N LEU A 142 -21.36 17.71 -6.62
CA LEU A 142 -20.02 17.15 -6.44
C LEU A 142 -19.37 16.88 -7.80
N LEU A 143 -20.04 16.12 -8.66
CA LEU A 143 -19.48 15.71 -9.95
C LEU A 143 -19.15 16.91 -10.84
N LEU A 144 -20.04 17.92 -10.87
CA LEU A 144 -19.87 19.14 -11.66
C LEU A 144 -18.70 20.00 -11.17
N ASN A 145 -18.57 20.18 -9.85
CA ASN A 145 -17.59 21.09 -9.27
C ASN A 145 -16.21 20.47 -9.07
N ARG A 146 -16.14 19.14 -8.90
CA ARG A 146 -14.88 18.43 -8.63
C ARG A 146 -14.17 17.99 -9.90
N PHE A 147 -14.91 17.60 -10.93
CA PHE A 147 -14.33 17.01 -12.14
C PHE A 147 -14.46 17.95 -13.33
N PRO A 148 -13.37 18.61 -13.76
CA PRO A 148 -13.41 19.67 -14.78
C PRO A 148 -13.85 19.21 -16.18
N ASN A 149 -13.95 17.91 -16.41
CA ASN A 149 -14.42 17.30 -17.67
C ASN A 149 -15.77 16.61 -17.52
N VAL A 150 -16.52 16.89 -16.45
CA VAL A 150 -17.84 16.30 -16.21
C VAL A 150 -18.90 17.39 -16.31
N GLN A 151 -19.96 17.11 -17.04
CA GLN A 151 -21.12 17.99 -17.17
C GLN A 151 -22.38 17.24 -16.71
N VAL A 152 -23.23 17.94 -15.96
CA VAL A 152 -24.53 17.41 -15.54
C VAL A 152 -25.64 18.18 -16.25
N PHE A 153 -26.49 17.46 -16.99
CA PHE A 153 -27.64 18.00 -17.72
C PHE A 153 -28.94 17.81 -16.94
N GLU A 154 -30.01 18.46 -17.42
CA GLU A 154 -31.35 18.34 -16.84
C GLU A 154 -31.78 16.88 -16.68
N GLY A 155 -32.27 16.56 -15.48
CA GLY A 155 -32.61 15.20 -15.06
C GLY A 155 -31.42 14.40 -14.50
N GLY A 156 -30.32 15.04 -14.14
CA GLY A 156 -29.18 14.40 -13.46
C GLY A 156 -28.29 13.59 -14.39
N ARG A 157 -28.39 13.79 -15.71
CA ARG A 157 -27.65 12.98 -16.67
C ARG A 157 -26.22 13.49 -16.81
N VAL A 158 -25.25 12.60 -16.67
CA VAL A 158 -23.83 12.97 -16.65
C VAL A 158 -23.19 12.70 -18.01
N ILE A 159 -22.41 13.66 -18.52
CA ILE A 159 -21.58 13.54 -19.71
C ILE A 159 -20.13 13.75 -19.31
N ILE A 160 -19.23 12.90 -19.83
CA ILE A 160 -17.79 13.00 -19.62
C ILE A 160 -17.15 13.52 -20.92
N GLY A 161 -16.55 14.70 -20.88
CA GLY A 161 -15.91 15.37 -22.02
C GLY A 161 -16.92 16.02 -22.97
N SER A 162 -16.61 15.99 -24.26
CA SER A 162 -17.46 16.56 -25.31
C SER A 162 -18.48 15.52 -25.82
N PRO A 163 -19.73 15.93 -26.10
CA PRO A 163 -20.71 15.05 -26.73
C PRO A 163 -20.16 14.46 -28.03
N SER A 164 -20.12 13.13 -28.13
CA SER A 164 -19.57 12.40 -29.28
C SER A 164 -20.59 12.16 -30.40
N SER A 165 -21.89 12.27 -30.10
CA SER A 165 -22.99 12.03 -31.05
C SER A 165 -23.98 13.20 -31.14
N VAL A 166 -24.41 13.49 -32.37
CA VAL A 166 -25.46 14.48 -32.71
C VAL A 166 -26.88 13.91 -32.50
N SER A 167 -27.04 12.58 -32.42
CA SER A 167 -28.36 11.91 -32.37
C SER A 167 -28.47 10.76 -31.34
N GLY A 168 -27.37 10.35 -30.71
CA GLY A 168 -27.30 9.25 -29.75
C GLY A 168 -27.22 9.73 -28.29
N SER A 169 -27.50 8.82 -27.36
CA SER A 169 -27.30 9.07 -25.93
C SER A 169 -25.79 9.14 -25.64
N ASN A 170 -25.34 10.30 -25.16
CA ASN A 170 -23.93 10.58 -24.80
C ASN A 170 -23.69 10.46 -23.29
N TYR A 171 -24.61 9.82 -22.56
CA TYR A 171 -24.55 9.76 -21.11
C TYR A 171 -23.55 8.69 -20.66
N ALA A 172 -22.79 9.01 -19.62
CA ALA A 172 -21.87 8.08 -18.99
C ALA A 172 -22.62 6.91 -18.34
N LEU A 173 -21.94 5.79 -18.16
CA LEU A 173 -22.43 4.72 -17.30
C LEU A 173 -22.16 5.07 -15.84
N VAL A 174 -23.12 4.83 -14.95
CA VAL A 174 -22.90 4.97 -13.50
C VAL A 174 -22.72 3.58 -12.89
N VAL A 175 -21.64 3.40 -12.13
CA VAL A 175 -21.34 2.16 -11.43
C VAL A 175 -21.11 2.50 -9.97
N ILE A 176 -21.94 1.94 -9.07
CA ILE A 176 -21.84 2.15 -7.63
C ILE A 176 -21.51 0.79 -7.01
N ASP A 177 -20.39 0.70 -6.30
CA ASP A 177 -19.91 -0.53 -5.64
C ASP A 177 -19.86 -1.75 -6.58
N GLY A 178 -19.45 -1.52 -7.83
CA GLY A 178 -19.34 -2.56 -8.87
C GLY A 178 -20.66 -2.91 -9.56
N VAL A 179 -21.77 -2.30 -9.17
CA VAL A 179 -23.09 -2.53 -9.76
C VAL A 179 -23.48 -1.36 -10.67
N ILE A 180 -23.83 -1.69 -11.92
CA ILE A 180 -24.38 -0.72 -12.87
C ILE A 180 -25.69 -0.17 -12.30
N SER A 181 -25.73 1.14 -12.11
CA SER A 181 -26.82 1.85 -11.46
C SER A 181 -27.41 2.91 -12.39
N ASP A 182 -28.67 3.25 -12.17
CA ASP A 182 -29.29 4.38 -12.85
C ASP A 182 -28.94 5.72 -12.18
N TYR A 183 -29.27 6.81 -12.88
CA TYR A 183 -29.06 8.17 -12.40
C TYR A 183 -29.98 8.51 -11.21
N GLY A 184 -31.13 7.87 -11.05
CA GLY A 184 -31.98 8.06 -9.87
C GLY A 184 -31.26 7.65 -8.59
N ASN A 185 -30.63 6.47 -8.61
CA ASN A 185 -29.82 5.95 -7.51
C ASN A 185 -28.58 6.81 -7.25
N LEU A 186 -27.98 7.39 -8.29
CA LEU A 186 -26.90 8.37 -8.12
C LEU A 186 -27.38 9.61 -7.36
N GLY A 187 -28.55 10.14 -7.69
CA GLY A 187 -29.12 11.32 -7.03
C GLY A 187 -29.58 11.05 -5.59
N MET A 188 -29.86 9.80 -5.23
CA MET A 188 -30.21 9.39 -3.87
C MET A 188 -29.00 9.10 -2.99
N LEU A 189 -27.81 8.93 -3.58
CA LEU A 189 -26.58 8.67 -2.85
C LEU A 189 -26.11 9.95 -2.14
N SER A 190 -25.79 9.84 -0.85
CA SER A 190 -25.22 10.95 -0.10
C SER A 190 -23.72 11.06 -0.39
N PRO A 191 -23.19 12.26 -0.72
CA PRO A 191 -21.74 12.48 -0.84
C PRO A 191 -20.93 12.02 0.37
N GLN A 192 -21.51 12.07 1.58
CA GLN A 192 -20.87 11.62 2.82
C GLN A 192 -20.63 10.10 2.87
N ASP A 193 -21.45 9.32 2.16
CA ASP A 193 -21.32 7.87 2.09
C ASP A 193 -20.30 7.46 1.00
N VAL A 194 -19.72 8.40 0.25
CA VAL A 194 -18.76 8.13 -0.81
C VAL A 194 -17.35 8.05 -0.26
N LYS A 195 -16.64 6.98 -0.63
CA LYS A 195 -15.22 6.78 -0.32
C LYS A 195 -14.32 7.26 -1.47
N ASN A 196 -14.71 6.99 -2.71
CA ASN A 196 -13.91 7.32 -3.88
C ASN A 196 -14.81 7.47 -5.12
N ILE A 197 -14.42 8.38 -6.02
CA ILE A 197 -15.05 8.58 -7.32
C ILE A 197 -13.98 8.56 -8.39
N GLU A 198 -14.15 7.69 -9.37
CA GLU A 198 -13.28 7.58 -10.53
C GLU A 198 -14.07 7.86 -11.80
N ILE A 199 -13.55 8.80 -12.59
CA ILE A 199 -14.09 9.15 -13.90
C ILE A 199 -13.23 8.48 -14.96
N LEU A 200 -13.75 7.42 -15.57
CA LEU A 200 -13.09 6.69 -16.65
C LEU A 200 -13.49 7.30 -17.99
N LYS A 201 -12.50 7.66 -18.79
CA LYS A 201 -12.75 8.14 -20.17
C LYS A 201 -13.29 7.00 -21.04
N PRO A 202 -13.93 7.30 -22.19
CA PRO A 202 -14.32 6.29 -23.17
C PRO A 202 -13.20 5.30 -23.55
N SER A 203 -11.95 5.78 -23.61
CA SER A 203 -10.78 4.94 -23.89
C SER A 203 -10.36 3.99 -22.77
N GLU A 204 -10.81 4.25 -21.54
CA GLU A 204 -10.41 3.56 -20.30
C GLU A 204 -11.54 2.66 -19.74
N SER A 205 -12.71 2.69 -20.38
CA SER A 205 -13.95 2.03 -19.92
C SER A 205 -14.31 0.78 -20.70
N SER A 206 -13.38 0.24 -21.50
CA SER A 206 -13.55 -0.97 -22.31
C SER A 206 -14.03 -2.20 -21.52
N ILE A 207 -13.73 -2.25 -20.22
CA ILE A 207 -14.18 -3.33 -19.33
C ILE A 207 -15.71 -3.38 -19.15
N TYR A 208 -16.41 -2.27 -19.38
CA TYR A 208 -17.87 -2.16 -19.30
C TYR A 208 -18.55 -2.32 -20.67
N GLY A 209 -17.80 -2.71 -21.70
CA GLY A 209 -18.30 -2.96 -23.05
C GLY A 209 -18.99 -1.75 -23.68
N TYR A 210 -20.02 -2.01 -24.49
CA TYR A 210 -20.77 -0.96 -25.22
C TYR A 210 -21.35 0.11 -24.29
N GLN A 211 -21.81 -0.27 -23.10
CA GLN A 211 -22.42 0.65 -22.13
C GLN A 211 -21.42 1.67 -21.57
N GLY A 212 -20.13 1.30 -21.51
CA GLY A 212 -19.04 2.21 -21.15
C GLY A 212 -18.55 3.10 -22.28
N GLY A 213 -19.09 2.99 -23.50
CA GLY A 213 -18.58 3.70 -24.69
C GLY A 213 -18.58 5.23 -24.61
N ASN A 214 -19.34 5.80 -23.67
CA ASN A 214 -19.39 7.25 -23.38
C ASN A 214 -18.63 7.64 -22.10
N GLY A 215 -17.86 6.72 -21.52
CA GLY A 215 -17.19 6.88 -20.23
C GLY A 215 -18.02 6.35 -19.07
N VAL A 216 -17.38 6.23 -17.90
CA VAL A 216 -17.97 5.63 -16.70
C VAL A 216 -17.67 6.50 -15.48
N VAL A 217 -18.70 6.78 -14.69
CA VAL A 217 -18.60 7.32 -13.34
C VAL A 217 -18.62 6.13 -12.38
N ARG A 218 -17.46 5.75 -11.86
CA ARG A 218 -17.31 4.65 -10.89
C ARG A 218 -17.25 5.24 -9.48
N ILE A 219 -18.14 4.77 -8.62
CA ILE A 219 -18.27 5.25 -7.25
C ILE A 219 -18.08 4.06 -6.31
N THR A 220 -17.25 4.25 -5.30
CA THR A 220 -17.08 3.33 -4.19
C THR A 220 -17.61 4.00 -2.94
N THR A 221 -18.52 3.34 -2.22
CA THR A 221 -19.08 3.85 -0.98
C THR A 221 -18.28 3.35 0.22
N ASN A 222 -18.47 3.98 1.38
CA ASN A 222 -17.92 3.53 2.65
C ASN A 222 -18.47 2.16 3.10
N ARG A 223 -19.56 1.68 2.47
CA ARG A 223 -20.22 0.40 2.79
C ARG A 223 -19.79 -0.73 1.85
N GLY A 224 -19.38 -0.42 0.62
CA GLY A 224 -18.81 -1.36 -0.32
C GLY A 224 -17.39 -1.75 0.08
N GLY A 225 -17.16 -3.03 0.40
CA GLY A 225 -15.81 -3.55 0.56
C GLY A 225 -15.00 -3.34 -0.72
N GLU A 226 -13.70 -3.06 -0.57
CA GLU A 226 -12.77 -2.91 -1.70
C GLU A 226 -12.82 -4.16 -2.59
N PHE A 227 -13.13 -3.99 -3.88
CA PHE A 227 -12.97 -5.01 -4.92
C PHE A 227 -11.84 -4.60 -5.86
#